data_AF-A0A850NR36-F1
#
_entry.id   AF-A0A850NR36-F1
#
_cell.length_a   1.000
_cell.length_b   1.000
_cell.length_c   1.000
_cell.angle_alpha   90.00
_cell.angle_beta   90.00
_cell.angle_gamma   90.00
#
_symmetry.space_group_name_H-M   'P 1'
#
loop_
_entity.id
_entity.type
_entity.pdbx_description
1 polymer ?
#
loop_
_entity_poly.entity_id
_entity_poly.type
_entity_poly.pdbx_seq_one_letter_code
_entity_poly.pdbx_strand_id
1 'polypeptide(L)' 'MRLAYLGTPDFAVPALRALHGAGHEIAAVYCQPPRPAG' A
#
# COMPACT_ATOMS: atom_id res chain seq x y z
N MET A 1 11.09 -1.43 11.43
CA MET A 1 10.08 -0.39 11.75
C MET A 1 8.70 -0.90 11.37
N ARG A 2 7.68 -0.57 12.17
CA ARG A 2 6.29 -0.99 11.95
C ARG A 2 5.49 0.14 11.30
N LEU A 3 4.89 -0.13 10.15
CA LEU A 3 4.30 0.89 9.26
C LEU A 3 2.85 0.56 8.91
N ALA A 4 2.03 1.59 8.73
CA ALA A 4 0.77 1.50 8.00
C ALA A 4 0.96 2.12 6.61
N TYR A 5 0.52 1.44 5.56
CA TYR A 5 0.66 1.88 4.18
C TYR A 5 -0.68 2.36 3.61
N LEU A 6 -0.73 3.57 3.07
CA LEU A 6 -1.93 4.15 2.47
C LEU A 6 -1.66 4.37 0.98
N GLY A 7 -2.25 3.52 0.13
CA GLY A 7 -2.05 3.57 -1.32
C GLY A 7 -3.24 2.93 -2.03
N THR A 8 -3.67 3.54 -3.12
CA THR A 8 -4.84 3.10 -3.90
C THR A 8 -4.51 2.81 -5.36
N PRO A 9 -3.85 3.70 -6.11
CA PRO A 9 -3.65 3.48 -7.52
C PRO A 9 -2.61 2.38 -7.76
N ASP A 10 -2.62 1.80 -8.96
CA ASP A 10 -1.71 0.71 -9.31
C ASP A 10 -0.23 1.09 -9.16
N PHE A 11 0.12 2.37 -9.34
CA PHE A 11 1.48 2.87 -9.14
C PHE A 11 1.95 2.83 -7.67
N ALA A 12 1.04 2.68 -6.70
CA ALA A 12 1.39 2.54 -5.29
C ALA A 12 1.93 1.13 -4.97
N VAL A 13 1.54 0.12 -5.75
CA VAL A 13 1.90 -1.29 -5.49
C VAL A 13 3.41 -1.55 -5.49
N PRO A 14 4.22 -1.01 -6.43
CA PRO A 14 5.68 -1.17 -6.39
C PRO A 14 6.32 -0.65 -5.09
N ALA A 15 5.83 0.46 -4.54
CA ALA A 15 6.36 1.03 -3.30
C ALA A 15 6.04 0.13 -2.08
N LEU A 16 4.81 -0.42 -2.00
CA LEU A 16 4.46 -1.40 -0.96
C LEU A 16 5.36 -2.64 -1.02
N ARG A 17 5.63 -3.16 -2.22
CA ARG A 17 6.52 -4.32 -2.41
C ARG A 17 7.95 -4.02 -1.99
N ALA A 18 8.46 -2.83 -2.33
CA ALA A 18 9.80 -2.41 -1.93
C ALA A 18 9.94 -2.32 -0.39
N LEU A 19 8.95 -1.72 0.29
CA LEU A 19 8.94 -1.65 1.76
C LEU A 19 8.89 -3.04 2.40
N HIS A 20 8.07 -3.95 1.87
CA HIS A 20 8.02 -5.32 2.37
C HIS A 20 9.34 -6.07 2.13
N GLY A 21 9.93 -5.94 0.94
CA GLY A 21 11.23 -6.56 0.60
C GLY A 21 12.40 -6.02 1.41
N ALA A 22 12.33 -4.76 1.86
CA ALA A 22 13.31 -4.16 2.77
C ALA A 22 13.15 -4.61 4.24
N GLY A 23 12.21 -5.50 4.55
CA GLY A 23 12.01 -6.05 5.90
C GLY A 23 11.24 -5.14 6.84
N HIS A 24 10.51 -4.15 6.33
CA HIS A 24 9.58 -3.38 7.15
C HIS A 24 8.36 -4.23 7.52
N GLU A 25 7.93 -4.14 8.78
CA GLU A 25 6.70 -4.78 9.23
C GLU A 25 5.52 -3.91 8.80
N ILE A 26 4.73 -4.39 7.84
CA ILE A 26 3.51 -3.70 7.39
C ILE A 26 2.34 -4.17 8.28
N ALA A 27 1.90 -3.32 9.19
CA ALA A 27 0.84 -3.63 10.14
C ALA A 27 -0.57 -3.52 9.53
N ALA A 28 -0.73 -2.64 8.52
CA ALA A 28 -1.99 -2.43 7.83
C ALA A 28 -1.75 -1.81 6.44
N VAL A 29 -2.65 -2.12 5.51
CA VAL A 29 -2.72 -1.51 4.18
C VAL A 29 -4.12 -0.93 4.00
N TYR A 30 -4.21 0.36 3.65
CA TYR A 30 -5.47 1.04 3.37
C TYR A 30 -5.52 1.47 1.91
N CYS A 31 -6.61 1.11 1.25
CA CYS A 31 -6.95 1.52 -0.11
C CYS A 31 -8.24 2.33 -0.09
N GLN A 32 -8.43 3.22 -1.06
CA GLN A 32 -9.73 3.87 -1.25
C GLN A 32 -10.78 2.80 -1.58
N PRO A 33 -12.02 2.97 -1.10
CA PRO A 33 -13.11 2.12 -1.53
C PRO A 33 -13.31 2.23 -3.05
N PRO A 34 -13.79 1.17 -3.71
CA PRO A 34 -14.09 1.23 -5.13
C PRO A 34 -15.10 2.36 -5.39
N ARG A 35 -14.75 3.27 -6.30
CA ARG A 35 -15.68 4.27 -6.83
C ARG A 35 -16.07 3.87 -8.25
N PRO A 36 -17.29 4.20 -8.70
CA PRO A 36 -17.65 4.01 -10.10
C PRO A 36 -16.61 4.72 -10.97
N ALA A 37 -16.04 3.98 -11.92
CA ALA A 37 -15.19 4.55 -12.96
C ALA A 37 -16.10 4.95 -14.11
N GLY A 38 -16.16 6.25 -14.40
CA GLY A 38 -17.04 6.83 -15.43
C GLY A 38 -17.18 8.33 -15.26
#